data_AF-A0A820N1Y1-F1
#
_entry.id   AF-A0A820N1Y1-F1
#
_cell.length_a   1.000
_cell.length_b   1.000
_cell.length_c   1.000
_cell.angle_alpha   90.00
_cell.angle_beta   90.00
_cell.angle_gamma   90.00
#
_symmetry.space_group_name_H-M   'P 1'
#
loop_
_entity.id
_entity.type
_entity.pdbx_description
1 polymer ?
#
loop_
_entity_poly.entity_id
_entity_poly.type
_entity_poly.pdbx_seq_one_letter_code
_entity_poly.pdbx_strand_id
1 'polypeptide(L)'
;MPGTMTENEHLLSLVSIEVLISHVHINLNIECHLPCIVFRLLDYPAVSIPYFDQWQIEEFHNVKRDYPNISWRQLLSDQFYELRSANGKFNFKRGKSCLFKTYFKTLYTHLLNVPLFLLLIDQINDNGTNDNTTQFIGSCNIKLNELIEMLNQSIIKNGKDIPLVEQQTFYCTLFNLMGTQIGT
;
A
#
# COMPACT_ATOMS: atom_id res chain seq x y z
N MET A 1 27.63 2.18 -21.28
CA MET A 1 27.08 1.90 -22.63
C MET A 1 25.58 1.68 -22.48
N PRO A 2 24.72 2.44 -23.16
CA PRO A 2 23.28 2.26 -23.08
C PRO A 2 22.91 1.01 -23.88
N GLY A 3 22.41 -0.03 -23.20
CA GLY A 3 21.90 -1.23 -23.84
C GLY A 3 20.70 -0.89 -24.71
N THR A 4 20.79 -1.20 -25.99
CA THR A 4 19.77 -0.95 -27.01
C THR A 4 18.48 -1.72 -26.70
N MET A 5 17.43 -1.00 -26.30
CA MET A 5 16.06 -1.51 -26.05
C MET A 5 15.31 -1.97 -27.32
N THR A 6 16.00 -2.24 -28.42
CA THR A 6 15.37 -2.38 -29.75
C THR A 6 14.63 -3.71 -29.95
N GLU A 7 14.85 -4.73 -29.12
CA GLU A 7 14.18 -6.03 -29.29
C GLU A 7 12.91 -6.21 -28.45
N ASN A 8 12.65 -5.37 -27.46
CA ASN A 8 11.49 -5.51 -26.55
C ASN A 8 10.30 -4.62 -26.91
N GLU A 9 10.35 -3.93 -28.06
CA GLU A 9 9.33 -2.94 -28.43
C GLU A 9 7.92 -3.51 -28.62
N HIS A 10 7.82 -4.79 -28.98
CA HIS A 10 6.55 -5.48 -29.25
C HIS A 10 6.26 -6.67 -28.31
N LEU A 11 6.95 -6.78 -27.18
CA LEU A 11 6.70 -7.85 -26.22
C LEU A 11 5.40 -7.57 -25.46
N LEU A 12 4.29 -8.15 -25.94
CA LEU A 12 3.03 -8.18 -25.18
C LEU A 12 3.18 -9.17 -24.03
N SER A 13 3.15 -8.66 -22.80
CA SER A 13 3.39 -9.44 -21.60
C SER A 13 2.20 -9.38 -20.65
N LEU A 14 2.06 -10.45 -19.87
CA LEU A 14 1.23 -10.45 -18.68
C LEU A 14 2.15 -10.20 -17.48
N VAL A 15 1.94 -9.10 -16.77
CA VAL A 15 2.80 -8.65 -15.68
C VAL A 15 1.98 -8.53 -14.40
N SER A 16 2.40 -9.20 -13.33
CA SER A 16 1.85 -9.02 -11.98
C SER A 16 2.76 -8.08 -11.19
N ILE A 17 2.20 -7.03 -10.60
CA ILE A 17 2.91 -6.17 -9.65
C ILE A 17 2.27 -6.37 -8.29
N GLU A 18 3.09 -6.78 -7.32
CA GLU A 18 2.62 -7.15 -5.99
C GLU A 18 3.20 -6.21 -4.94
N VAL A 19 2.33 -5.69 -4.08
CA VAL A 19 2.71 -4.84 -2.96
C VAL A 19 2.38 -5.60 -1.68
N LEU A 20 3.40 -5.86 -0.88
CA LEU A 20 3.29 -6.53 0.41
C LEU A 20 3.73 -5.56 1.52
N ILE A 21 2.82 -5.25 2.44
CA ILE A 21 3.12 -4.44 3.62
C ILE A 21 3.47 -5.39 4.76
N SER A 22 4.74 -5.35 5.21
CA SER A 22 5.19 -6.18 6.33
C SER A 22 4.67 -5.60 7.65
N HIS A 23 4.97 -4.33 7.90
CA HIS A 23 4.54 -3.58 9.06
C HIS A 23 4.54 -2.08 8.77
N VAL A 24 3.80 -1.33 9.59
CA VAL A 24 3.75 0.13 9.58
C VAL A 24 3.97 0.59 11.02
N HIS A 25 4.81 1.59 11.22
CA HIS A 25 5.06 2.20 12.52
C HIS A 25 4.59 3.64 12.51
N ILE A 26 3.56 3.95 13.28
CA ILE A 26 2.97 5.28 13.44
C ILE A 26 3.44 5.85 14.78
N ASN A 27 3.81 7.13 14.80
CA ASN A 27 4.17 7.81 16.05
C ASN A 27 2.98 7.85 17.00
N LEU A 28 3.21 7.62 18.29
CA LEU A 28 2.16 7.54 19.33
C LEU A 28 1.28 8.78 19.46
N ASN A 29 1.74 9.93 18.97
CA ASN A 29 1.02 11.20 19.01
C ASN A 29 0.03 11.37 17.84
N ILE A 30 0.03 10.43 16.89
CA ILE A 30 -0.85 10.42 15.72
C ILE A 30 -1.94 9.40 15.97
N GLU A 31 -3.19 9.85 15.96
CA GLU A 31 -4.35 8.98 16.09
C GLU A 31 -4.56 8.20 14.80
N CYS A 32 -4.57 6.87 14.91
CA CYS A 32 -4.90 5.94 13.84
C CYS A 32 -5.43 4.66 14.48
N HIS A 33 -6.71 4.36 14.23
CA HIS A 33 -7.42 3.28 14.90
C HIS A 33 -7.63 2.09 13.97
N LEU A 34 -8.12 2.33 12.76
CA LEU A 34 -8.37 1.32 11.73
C LEU A 34 -7.44 1.57 10.52
N PRO A 35 -6.13 1.29 10.66
CA PRO A 35 -5.17 1.57 9.60
C PRO A 35 -5.45 0.76 8.34
N CYS A 36 -5.37 1.44 7.20
CA CYS A 36 -5.42 0.83 5.88
C CYS A 36 -4.39 1.50 4.98
N ILE A 37 -3.61 0.68 4.30
CA ILE A 37 -2.68 1.15 3.27
C ILE A 37 -3.38 1.10 1.94
N VAL A 38 -3.48 2.24 1.29
CA VAL A 38 -3.95 2.38 -0.07
C VAL A 38 -2.75 2.60 -0.96
N PHE A 39 -2.60 1.82 -2.02
CA PHE A 39 -1.59 2.13 -3.03
C PHE A 39 -2.22 2.50 -4.36
N ARG A 40 -1.55 3.40 -5.07
CA ARG A 40 -1.91 3.80 -6.43
C ARG A 40 -0.69 3.68 -7.32
N LEU A 41 -0.88 2.97 -8.42
CA LEU A 41 0.13 2.73 -9.43
C LEU A 41 -0.37 3.28 -10.77
N LEU A 42 0.37 4.22 -11.36
CA LEU A 42 -0.02 4.88 -12.60
C LEU A 42 -1.45 5.49 -12.50
N ASP A 43 -2.23 5.39 -13.57
CA ASP A 43 -3.62 5.85 -13.63
C ASP A 43 -4.64 4.77 -13.23
N TYR A 44 -4.19 3.66 -12.64
CA TYR A 44 -5.07 2.59 -12.21
C TYR A 44 -5.83 2.94 -10.92
N PRO A 45 -7.01 2.31 -10.69
CA PRO A 45 -7.74 2.47 -9.45
C PRO A 45 -6.86 2.20 -8.23
N ALA A 46 -7.04 3.00 -7.19
CA ALA A 46 -6.35 2.79 -5.94
C ALA A 46 -6.82 1.49 -5.28
N VAL A 47 -5.88 0.74 -4.71
CA VAL A 47 -6.14 -0.57 -4.09
C VAL A 47 -5.85 -0.50 -2.61
N SER A 48 -6.82 -0.89 -1.80
CA SER A 48 -6.73 -0.91 -0.34
C SER A 48 -6.23 -2.24 0.21
N ILE A 49 -5.34 -2.16 1.19
CA ILE A 49 -4.80 -3.24 2.01
C ILE A 49 -5.19 -2.91 3.45
N PRO A 50 -6.39 -3.32 3.91
CA PRO A 50 -6.84 -3.05 5.27
C PRO A 50 -6.12 -3.95 6.28
N TYR A 51 -5.79 -3.39 7.44
CA TYR A 51 -5.17 -4.15 8.53
C TYR A 51 -6.12 -5.20 9.10
N PHE A 52 -7.37 -4.78 9.33
CA PHE A 52 -8.47 -5.63 9.77
C PHE A 52 -9.24 -6.18 8.57
N ASP A 53 -9.89 -7.32 8.78
CA ASP A 53 -10.85 -7.83 7.81
C ASP A 53 -12.14 -7.00 7.82
N GLN A 54 -12.85 -7.00 6.70
CA GLN A 54 -14.06 -6.21 6.52
C GLN A 54 -15.11 -6.49 7.61
N TRP A 55 -15.29 -7.77 7.98
CA TRP A 55 -16.24 -8.16 9.02
C TRP A 55 -15.87 -7.62 10.41
N GLN A 56 -14.57 -7.52 10.72
CA GLN A 56 -14.09 -6.94 11.99
C GLN A 56 -14.34 -5.44 12.01
N ILE A 57 -14.06 -4.76 10.90
CA ILE A 57 -14.32 -3.32 10.75
C ILE A 57 -15.82 -3.04 10.97
N GLU A 58 -16.69 -3.84 10.35
CA GLU A 58 -18.14 -3.72 10.51
C GLU A 58 -18.60 -4.01 11.94
N GLU A 59 -18.03 -5.02 12.61
CA GLU A 59 -18.30 -5.31 14.01
C GLU A 59 -17.93 -4.15 14.92
N PHE A 60 -16.75 -3.55 14.74
CA PHE A 60 -16.34 -2.39 15.52
C PHE A 60 -17.27 -1.19 15.30
N HIS A 61 -17.68 -0.94 14.05
CA HIS A 61 -18.65 0.10 13.73
C HIS A 61 -20.01 -0.15 14.37
N ASN A 62 -20.47 -1.40 14.43
CA ASN A 62 -21.71 -1.76 15.10
C ASN A 62 -21.62 -1.53 16.62
N VAL A 63 -20.54 -1.97 17.26
CA VAL A 63 -20.32 -1.74 18.70
C VAL A 63 -20.23 -0.24 19.01
N LYS A 64 -19.53 0.54 18.17
CA LYS A 64 -19.44 2.01 18.32
C LYS A 64 -20.81 2.68 18.15
N ARG A 65 -21.69 2.15 17.30
CA ARG A 65 -23.06 2.64 17.12
C ARG A 65 -23.93 2.35 18.34
N ASP A 66 -23.81 1.15 18.91
CA ASP A 66 -24.58 0.73 20.10
C ASP A 66 -24.09 1.45 21.37
N TYR A 67 -22.79 1.76 21.44
CA TYR A 67 -22.14 2.40 22.58
C TYR A 67 -21.34 3.64 22.15
N PRO A 68 -21.99 4.77 21.81
CA PRO A 68 -21.33 5.95 21.24
C PRO A 68 -20.29 6.58 22.18
N ASN A 69 -20.45 6.42 23.49
CA ASN A 69 -19.57 6.98 24.51
C ASN A 69 -18.23 6.22 24.66
N ILE A 70 -18.10 5.01 24.09
CA ILE A 70 -16.84 4.25 24.14
C ILE A 70 -15.87 4.84 23.11
N SER A 71 -14.64 5.15 23.54
CA SER A 71 -13.60 5.61 22.59
C SER A 71 -13.14 4.47 21.67
N TRP A 72 -12.76 4.80 20.43
CA TRP A 72 -12.18 3.82 19.49
C TRP A 72 -10.99 3.07 20.08
N ARG A 73 -10.14 3.78 20.83
CA ARG A 73 -9.00 3.19 21.53
C ARG A 73 -9.41 2.14 22.56
N GLN A 74 -10.43 2.42 23.38
CA GLN A 74 -10.95 1.45 24.35
C GLN A 74 -11.52 0.22 23.65
N LEU A 75 -12.37 0.43 22.64
CA LEU A 75 -13.01 -0.63 21.86
C LEU A 75 -12.00 -1.58 21.21
N LEU A 76 -10.97 -1.03 20.56
CA LEU A 76 -9.91 -1.81 19.92
C LEU A 76 -9.01 -2.51 20.93
N SER A 77 -8.69 -1.84 22.04
CA SER A 77 -7.91 -2.45 23.11
C SER A 77 -8.66 -3.64 23.72
N ASP A 78 -9.97 -3.54 23.92
CA ASP A 78 -10.74 -4.58 24.58
C ASP A 78 -10.80 -5.87 23.77
N GLN A 79 -10.98 -5.77 22.45
CA GLN A 79 -11.11 -6.92 21.56
C GLN A 79 -9.77 -7.51 21.09
N PHE A 80 -8.69 -6.71 20.99
CA PHE A 80 -7.41 -7.17 20.47
C PHE A 80 -6.24 -6.83 21.41
N TYR A 81 -5.78 -7.84 22.14
CA TYR A 81 -4.60 -7.73 23.02
C TYR A 81 -3.34 -7.21 22.29
N GLU A 82 -3.20 -7.55 21.00
CA GLU A 82 -2.07 -7.15 20.16
C GLU A 82 -2.01 -5.63 19.93
N LEU A 83 -3.16 -4.95 19.91
CA LEU A 83 -3.25 -3.48 19.81
C LEU A 83 -2.97 -2.80 21.15
N ARG A 84 -3.14 -3.49 22.29
CA ARG A 84 -2.76 -2.98 23.63
C ARG A 84 -1.26 -2.81 23.79
N SER A 85 -0.48 -3.63 23.10
CA SER A 85 1.00 -3.67 23.15
C SER A 85 1.66 -2.89 22.00
N ALA A 86 0.87 -2.40 21.04
CA ALA A 86 1.39 -1.70 19.88
C ALA A 86 1.88 -0.30 20.27
N ASN A 87 3.20 -0.13 20.33
CA ASN A 87 3.88 1.17 20.43
C ASN A 87 3.70 2.03 19.15
N GLY A 88 2.51 1.97 18.53
CA GLY A 88 2.25 2.48 17.18
C GLY A 88 2.66 1.53 16.05
N LYS A 89 3.08 0.30 16.36
CA LYS A 89 3.48 -0.70 15.36
C LYS A 89 2.33 -1.63 14.96
N PHE A 90 1.99 -1.64 13.67
CA PHE A 90 0.97 -2.49 13.06
C PHE A 90 1.65 -3.52 12.14
N ASN A 91 1.50 -4.81 12.43
CA ASN A 91 2.12 -5.89 11.64
C ASN A 91 1.16 -6.39 10.55
N PHE A 92 1.06 -5.68 9.43
CA PHE A 92 0.12 -6.01 8.35
C PHE A 92 0.32 -7.44 7.82
N LYS A 93 1.54 -7.80 7.41
CA LYS A 93 1.85 -9.05 6.68
C LYS A 93 0.83 -9.36 5.57
N ARG A 94 0.32 -8.32 4.91
CA ARG A 94 -0.78 -8.36 3.95
C ARG A 94 -0.38 -7.63 2.68
N GLY A 95 -0.86 -8.12 1.55
CA GLY A 95 -0.52 -7.57 0.25
C GLY A 95 -1.64 -7.74 -0.76
N LYS A 96 -1.49 -7.05 -1.89
CA LYS A 96 -2.37 -7.16 -3.05
C LYS A 96 -1.52 -7.11 -4.31
N SER A 97 -2.03 -7.73 -5.35
CA SER A 97 -1.43 -7.72 -6.68
C SER A 97 -2.33 -7.02 -7.68
N CYS A 98 -1.71 -6.46 -8.71
CA CYS A 98 -2.39 -5.94 -9.89
C CYS A 98 -1.83 -6.63 -11.13
N LEU A 99 -2.71 -7.15 -11.97
CA LEU A 99 -2.35 -7.88 -13.18
C LEU A 99 -2.56 -6.99 -14.40
N PHE A 100 -1.52 -6.85 -15.20
CA PHE A 100 -1.49 -6.01 -16.39
C PHE A 100 -1.22 -6.85 -17.62
N LYS A 101 -2.05 -6.68 -18.65
CA LYS A 101 -1.75 -7.15 -20.00
C LYS A 101 -1.35 -5.95 -20.84
N THR A 102 -0.05 -5.78 -21.06
CA THR A 102 0.49 -4.59 -21.73
C THR A 102 1.81 -4.90 -22.42
N TYR A 103 2.26 -3.99 -23.28
CA TYR A 103 3.60 -4.09 -23.83
C TYR A 103 4.63 -3.75 -22.75
N PHE A 104 5.66 -4.60 -22.62
CA PHE A 104 6.68 -4.40 -21.58
C PHE A 104 7.36 -3.04 -21.70
N LYS A 105 7.65 -2.56 -22.92
CA LYS A 105 8.24 -1.23 -23.14
C LYS A 105 7.38 -0.09 -22.57
N THR A 106 6.07 -0.14 -22.78
CA THR A 106 5.13 0.86 -22.25
C THR A 106 5.17 0.86 -20.72
N LEU A 107 5.07 -0.33 -20.11
CA LEU A 107 5.16 -0.47 -18.66
C LEU A 107 6.51 0.02 -18.11
N TYR A 108 7.60 -0.34 -18.79
CA TYR A 108 8.96 0.06 -18.45
C TYR A 108 9.10 1.59 -18.41
N THR A 109 8.67 2.29 -19.47
CA THR A 109 8.72 3.75 -19.53
C THR A 109 7.86 4.42 -18.46
N HIS A 110 6.70 3.85 -18.14
CA HIS A 110 5.83 4.40 -17.10
C HIS A 110 6.41 4.20 -15.69
N LEU A 111 6.84 2.99 -15.34
CA LEU A 111 7.37 2.67 -14.01
C LEU A 111 8.74 3.30 -13.72
N LEU A 112 9.51 3.65 -14.76
CA LEU A 112 10.73 4.44 -14.59
C LEU A 112 10.46 5.86 -14.06
N ASN A 113 9.34 6.46 -14.47
CA ASN A 113 9.07 7.88 -14.23
C ASN A 113 8.03 8.11 -13.13
N VAL A 114 7.10 7.17 -12.93
CA VAL A 114 5.99 7.30 -12.00
C VAL A 114 6.25 6.46 -10.76
N PRO A 115 6.31 7.06 -9.56
CA PRO A 115 6.45 6.29 -8.33
C PRO A 115 5.15 5.56 -7.98
N LEU A 116 5.29 4.51 -7.17
CA LEU A 116 4.18 3.92 -6.44
C LEU A 116 3.83 4.85 -5.27
N PHE A 117 2.59 5.31 -5.23
CA PHE A 117 2.09 6.12 -4.12
C PHE A 117 1.49 5.18 -3.08
N LEU A 118 1.99 5.26 -1.85
CA LEU A 118 1.37 4.62 -0.69
C LEU A 118 0.73 5.70 0.18
N LEU A 119 -0.52 5.48 0.55
CA LEU A 119 -1.29 6.33 1.44
C LEU A 119 -1.74 5.50 2.62
N LEU A 120 -1.57 6.04 3.82
CA LEU A 120 -2.12 5.52 5.06
C LEU A 120 -3.39 6.30 5.38
N ILE A 121 -4.49 5.58 5.51
CA ILE A 121 -5.79 6.13 5.91
C ILE A 121 -6.29 5.45 7.18
N ASP A 122 -7.09 6.17 7.95
CA ASP A 122 -7.93 5.63 9.01
C ASP A 122 -9.32 5.32 8.43
N GLN A 123 -9.79 4.09 8.62
CA GLN A 123 -11.11 3.65 8.17
C GLN A 123 -12.21 3.86 9.22
N ILE A 124 -12.00 4.76 10.18
CA ILE A 124 -13.09 5.25 11.02
C ILE A 124 -14.10 5.99 10.14
N ASN A 125 -15.33 5.50 10.14
CA ASN A 125 -16.53 6.24 9.75
C ASN A 125 -17.20 6.74 11.03
N ASP A 126 -17.02 8.01 11.37
CA ASP A 126 -17.70 8.59 12.54
C ASP A 126 -19.10 9.07 12.11
N ASN A 127 -20.14 8.45 12.67
CA ASN A 127 -21.51 8.63 12.22
C ASN A 127 -22.10 9.95 12.74
N GLY A 128 -22.34 10.87 11.81
CA GLY A 128 -23.20 12.04 11.97
C GLY A 128 -23.55 12.70 10.64
N THR A 129 -22.75 12.43 9.61
CA THR A 129 -23.04 12.76 8.21
C THR A 129 -22.92 11.47 7.40
N ASN A 130 -23.74 11.29 6.37
CA ASN A 130 -23.71 10.13 5.47
C ASN A 130 -22.44 10.06 4.60
N ASP A 131 -21.34 10.68 5.03
CA ASP A 131 -20.06 10.61 4.37
C ASP A 131 -19.19 9.56 5.07
N ASN A 132 -18.90 8.48 4.36
CA ASN A 132 -17.84 7.54 4.69
C ASN A 132 -16.48 8.27 4.59
N THR A 133 -16.17 9.12 5.56
CA THR A 133 -14.96 9.94 5.55
C THR A 133 -13.77 9.14 6.06
N THR A 134 -13.16 8.34 5.17
CA THR A 134 -11.83 7.79 5.43
C THR A 134 -10.85 8.95 5.66
N GLN A 135 -10.21 8.98 6.83
CA GLN A 135 -9.31 10.07 7.17
C GLN A 135 -7.91 9.79 6.61
N PHE A 136 -7.36 10.72 5.84
CA PHE A 136 -5.97 10.63 5.42
C PHE A 136 -5.04 10.92 6.60
N ILE A 137 -4.09 10.02 6.85
CA ILE A 137 -3.09 10.16 7.91
C ILE A 137 -1.75 10.61 7.32
N GLY A 138 -1.27 9.90 6.30
CA GLY A 138 -0.03 10.26 5.61
C GLY A 138 0.25 9.44 4.37
N SER A 139 1.35 9.75 3.70
CA SER A 139 1.74 9.12 2.45
C SER A 139 3.25 8.99 2.32
N CYS A 140 3.69 8.07 1.48
CA CYS A 140 5.05 7.98 1.00
C CYS A 140 5.07 7.54 -0.46
N ASN A 141 6.18 7.82 -1.15
CA ASN A 141 6.36 7.51 -2.56
C ASN A 141 7.54 6.55 -2.70
N ILE A 142 7.32 5.44 -3.41
CA ILE A 142 8.35 4.43 -3.69
C ILE A 142 8.71 4.51 -5.16
N LYS A 143 10.00 4.68 -5.46
CA LYS A 143 10.48 4.64 -6.84
C LYS A 143 10.62 3.19 -7.28
N LEU A 144 10.11 2.86 -8.46
CA LEU A 144 10.14 1.52 -9.04
C LEU A 144 11.18 1.38 -10.15
N ASN A 145 12.01 2.40 -10.36
CA ASN A 145 13.00 2.47 -11.42
C ASN A 145 14.03 1.33 -11.34
N GLU A 146 14.57 1.07 -10.15
CA GLU A 146 15.55 0.00 -9.96
C GLU A 146 14.94 -1.39 -10.22
N LEU A 147 13.75 -1.65 -9.69
CA LEU A 147 13.03 -2.90 -9.88
C LEU A 147 12.74 -3.19 -11.37
N ILE A 148 12.28 -2.18 -12.11
CA ILE A 148 11.94 -2.36 -13.54
C ILE A 148 13.19 -2.47 -14.42
N GLU A 149 14.30 -1.84 -14.03
CA GLU A 149 15.61 -2.04 -14.66
C GLU A 149 16.15 -3.45 -14.43
N MET A 150 16.06 -3.97 -13.20
CA MET A 150 16.41 -5.35 -12.89
C MET A 150 15.59 -6.33 -13.73
N LEU A 151 14.28 -6.12 -13.80
CA LEU A 151 13.40 -6.96 -14.61
C LEU A 151 13.77 -6.92 -16.10
N ASN A 152 14.09 -5.75 -16.65
CA ASN A 152 14.54 -5.63 -18.03
C ASN A 152 15.86 -6.36 -18.28
N GLN A 153 16.83 -6.27 -17.35
CA GLN A 153 18.08 -7.02 -17.45
C GLN A 153 17.84 -8.54 -17.41
N SER A 154 16.92 -9.00 -16.54
CA SER A 154 16.54 -10.41 -16.46
C SER A 154 15.86 -10.91 -17.74
N ILE A 155 15.02 -10.09 -18.39
CA ILE A 155 14.43 -10.41 -19.71
C ILE A 155 15.52 -10.54 -20.78
N ILE A 156 16.48 -9.60 -20.81
CA ILE A 156 17.58 -9.64 -21.78
C ILE A 156 18.45 -10.89 -21.58
N LYS A 157 18.69 -11.27 -20.32
CA LYS A 157 19.55 -12.41 -19.97
C LYS A 157 18.89 -13.75 -20.21
N ASN A 158 17.62 -13.91 -19.80
CA ASN A 158 16.95 -15.21 -19.75
C ASN A 158 16.04 -15.45 -20.96
N GLY A 159 15.79 -14.44 -21.77
CA GLY A 159 14.86 -14.51 -22.90
C GLY A 159 13.41 -14.22 -22.51
N LYS A 160 12.54 -14.24 -23.52
CA LYS A 160 11.15 -13.72 -23.46
C LYS A 160 10.10 -14.77 -23.08
N ASP A 161 10.45 -16.06 -23.19
CA ASP A 161 9.50 -17.17 -23.05
C ASP A 161 9.47 -17.76 -21.63
N ILE A 162 10.22 -17.17 -20.69
CA ILE A 162 10.36 -17.66 -19.32
C ILE A 162 9.64 -16.70 -18.37
N PRO A 163 8.81 -17.19 -17.43
CA PRO A 163 8.26 -16.35 -16.37
C PRO A 163 9.40 -15.84 -15.47
N LEU A 164 9.44 -14.53 -15.25
CA LEU A 164 10.46 -13.86 -14.45
C LEU A 164 9.81 -13.18 -13.25
N VAL A 165 10.53 -13.19 -12.13
CA VAL A 165 10.11 -12.56 -10.89
C VAL A 165 11.30 -11.80 -10.33
N GLU A 166 11.09 -10.52 -10.04
CA GLU A 166 12.06 -9.67 -9.35
C GLU A 166 11.37 -9.06 -8.13
N GLN A 167 12.13 -8.84 -7.07
CA GLN A 167 11.63 -8.31 -5.80
C GLN A 167 12.56 -7.24 -5.25
N GLN A 168 11.98 -6.21 -4.66
CA GLN A 168 12.69 -5.21 -3.89
C GLN A 168 11.96 -4.92 -2.58
N THR A 169 12.72 -4.80 -1.50
CA THR A 169 12.22 -4.44 -0.17
C THR A 169 12.60 -3.01 0.14
N PHE A 170 11.66 -2.23 0.65
CA PHE A 170 11.84 -0.81 0.93
C PHE A 170 11.51 -0.48 2.37
N TYR A 171 12.18 0.54 2.90
CA TYR A 171 11.82 1.21 4.14
C TYR A 171 11.57 2.67 3.80
N CYS A 172 10.38 3.15 4.10
CA CYS A 172 9.93 4.48 3.71
C CYS A 172 9.51 5.26 4.94
N THR A 173 9.60 6.59 4.84
CA THR A 173 9.10 7.48 5.88
C THR A 173 7.72 7.99 5.47
N LEU A 174 6.76 7.94 6.39
CA LEU A 174 5.42 8.47 6.19
C LEU A 174 5.38 9.94 6.58
N PHE A 175 4.80 10.75 5.71
CA PHE A 175 4.60 12.18 5.92
C PHE A 175 3.11 12.52 5.84
N ASN A 176 2.65 13.43 6.71
CA ASN A 176 1.32 14.00 6.56
C ASN A 176 1.29 15.09 5.47
N LEU A 177 0.12 15.71 5.26
CA LEU A 177 -0.06 16.79 4.27
C LEU A 177 0.82 18.01 4.54
N MET A 178 1.27 18.21 5.78
CA MET A 178 2.15 19.32 6.18
C MET A 178 3.64 18.97 6.01
N GLY A 179 3.97 17.78 5.51
CA GLY A 179 5.34 17.31 5.33
C GLY A 179 6.04 16.92 6.63
N THR A 180 5.32 16.82 7.76
CA THR A 180 5.90 16.34 9.02
C THR A 180 5.91 14.83 9.05
N GLN A 181 7.00 14.24 9.53
CA GLN A 181 7.13 12.80 9.68
C GLN A 181 6.17 12.28 10.75
N ILE A 182 5.33 11.32 10.37
CA ILE A 182 4.36 10.69 11.26
C ILE A 182 4.68 9.23 11.57
N GLY A 183 5.63 8.63 10.85
CA GLY A 183 5.92 7.21 10.97
C GLY A 183 6.84 6.68 9.88
N THR A 184 6.92 5.36 9.77
CA THR A 184 7.65 4.61 8.74
C THR A 184 6.86 3.39 8.30
#